data_AF-A0A7L3GZP6-F1
#
_entry.id   AF-A0A7L3GZP6-F1
#
_cell.length_a   1.000
_cell.length_b   1.000
_cell.length_c   1.000
_cell.angle_alpha   90.00
_cell.angle_beta   90.00
_cell.angle_gamma   90.00
#
_symmetry.space_group_name_H-M   'P 1'
#
loop_
_entity.id
_entity.type
_entity.pdbx_description
1 polymer ?
#
loop_
_entity_poly.entity_id
_entity_poly.type
_entity_poly.pdbx_seq_one_letter_code
_entity_poly.pdbx_strand_id
1 'polypeptide(L)'
;VPAFNLDNEQPDYDMDSEDETLLNRLNRKMEIKPLQFEIMVDRLEKASSSQLVTLQEAKLLLNEDDYLIKAVYDYWVRKRKNCRGPSLIPQIKQEKRDGSTNNDPYVAFRRRTEKMQTRKNRKNDEASYEKMLKLRREFSRAITILEMIKRREKTKRELLHLTLEVVEKR
;
A
#
# COMPACT_ATOMS: atom_id res chain seq x y z
N VAL A 1 -17.95 2.87 -5.96
CA VAL A 1 -17.37 3.12 -4.62
C VAL A 1 -15.89 2.78 -4.77
N PRO A 2 -14.96 3.73 -4.65
CA PRO A 2 -13.55 3.37 -4.61
C PRO A 2 -13.38 2.40 -3.44
N ALA A 3 -12.61 1.33 -3.61
CA ALA A 3 -12.22 0.48 -2.50
C ALA A 3 -11.70 1.38 -1.37
N PHE A 4 -12.03 1.05 -0.12
CA PHE A 4 -11.35 1.64 1.02
C PHE A 4 -9.84 1.52 0.75
N ASN A 5 -9.18 2.63 0.45
CA ASN A 5 -7.72 2.70 0.31
C ASN A 5 -7.14 2.50 1.71
N LEU A 6 -7.12 1.26 2.18
CA LEU A 6 -6.29 0.81 3.31
C LEU A 6 -4.81 0.79 2.92
N ASP A 7 -4.50 0.87 1.62
CA ASP A 7 -3.13 0.80 1.07
C ASP A 7 -2.28 2.07 1.30
N ASN A 8 -2.79 3.07 2.03
CA ASN A 8 -2.08 4.33 2.28
C ASN A 8 -1.53 4.48 3.71
N GLU A 9 -1.72 3.49 4.61
CA GLU A 9 -1.42 3.72 6.03
C GLU A 9 0.04 3.41 6.43
N GLN A 10 0.81 2.67 5.63
CA GLN A 10 2.25 2.49 5.83
C GLN A 10 2.93 2.03 4.52
N PRO A 11 4.11 2.56 4.13
CA PRO A 11 4.89 1.99 3.03
C PRO A 11 5.30 0.54 3.35
N ASP A 12 5.36 -0.33 2.34
CA ASP A 12 5.87 -1.70 2.52
C ASP A 12 7.41 -1.72 2.57
N TYR A 13 8.03 -0.63 2.11
CA TYR A 13 9.47 -0.47 2.08
C TYR A 13 9.97 0.10 3.42
N ASP A 14 10.87 -0.64 4.07
CA ASP A 14 11.62 -0.19 5.23
C ASP A 14 13.05 0.20 4.81
N MET A 15 13.54 1.32 5.33
CA MET A 15 14.92 1.74 5.07
C MET A 15 15.94 0.77 5.66
N ASP A 16 17.01 0.52 4.92
CA ASP A 16 18.21 -0.16 5.41
C ASP A 16 19.34 0.83 5.74
N SER A 17 20.48 0.31 6.21
CA SER A 17 21.64 1.14 6.55
C SER A 17 22.23 1.89 5.34
N GLU A 18 22.05 1.41 4.11
CA GLU A 18 22.49 2.15 2.92
C GLU A 18 21.57 3.36 2.69
N ASP A 19 20.26 3.19 2.84
CA ASP A 19 19.26 4.25 2.74
C ASP A 19 19.51 5.35 3.78
N GLU A 20 19.80 4.99 5.03
CA GLU A 20 20.13 5.95 6.08
C GLU A 20 21.33 6.84 5.72
N THR A 21 22.36 6.28 5.07
CA THR A 21 23.53 7.08 4.66
C THR A 21 23.19 8.09 3.57
N LEU A 22 22.28 7.73 2.65
CA LEU A 22 21.78 8.66 1.64
C LEU A 22 20.90 9.74 2.27
N LEU A 23 19.96 9.35 3.13
CA LEU A 23 19.03 10.26 3.80
C LEU A 23 19.81 11.31 4.60
N ASN A 24 20.81 10.90 5.37
CA ASN A 24 21.70 11.80 6.11
C ASN A 24 22.47 12.77 5.20
N ARG A 25 22.82 12.36 3.97
CA ARG A 25 23.49 13.23 2.99
C ARG A 25 22.53 14.24 2.39
N LEU A 26 21.33 13.82 2.02
CA LEU A 26 20.28 14.71 1.51
C LEU A 26 19.85 15.71 2.58
N ASN A 27 19.83 15.27 3.85
CA ASN A 27 19.45 16.09 4.99
C ASN A 27 20.42 17.24 5.31
N ARG A 28 21.58 17.30 4.65
CA ARG A 28 22.47 18.48 4.71
C ARG A 28 21.94 19.67 3.93
N LYS A 29 21.02 19.45 2.99
CA LYS A 29 20.46 20.48 2.10
C LYS A 29 18.95 20.61 2.19
N MET A 30 18.25 19.55 2.58
CA MET A 30 16.80 19.47 2.71
C MET A 30 16.44 18.87 4.07
N GLU A 31 15.21 18.97 4.53
CA GLU A 31 14.77 18.28 5.76
C GLU A 31 13.76 17.20 5.38
N ILE A 32 14.26 15.99 5.11
CA ILE A 32 13.48 14.85 4.65
C ILE A 32 13.28 13.90 5.83
N LYS A 33 12.01 13.55 6.08
CA LYS A 33 11.66 12.58 7.12
C LYS A 33 11.89 11.15 6.62
N PRO A 34 12.32 10.20 7.48
CA PRO A 34 12.43 8.77 7.16
C PRO A 34 11.24 8.22 6.37
N LEU A 35 10.03 8.40 6.91
CA LEU A 35 8.79 7.93 6.31
C LEU A 35 8.52 8.53 4.91
N GLN A 36 8.94 9.78 4.67
CA GLN A 36 8.79 10.39 3.36
C GLN A 36 9.67 9.67 2.32
N PHE A 37 10.91 9.35 2.69
CA PHE A 37 11.81 8.59 1.84
C PHE A 37 11.28 7.16 1.56
N GLU A 38 10.78 6.48 2.58
CA GLU A 38 10.16 5.14 2.44
C GLU A 38 8.98 5.16 1.47
N ILE A 39 8.08 6.13 1.61
CA ILE A 39 6.94 6.31 0.69
C ILE A 39 7.43 6.55 -0.74
N MET A 40 8.49 7.34 -0.93
CA MET A 40 9.02 7.60 -2.27
C MET A 40 9.57 6.32 -2.90
N VAL A 41 10.36 5.54 -2.18
CA VAL A 41 10.93 4.28 -2.69
C VAL A 41 9.85 3.23 -2.92
N ASP A 42 8.89 3.10 -2.01
CA ASP A 42 7.76 2.17 -2.12
C ASP A 42 6.95 2.42 -3.40
N ARG A 43 6.65 3.69 -3.73
CA ARG A 43 5.95 4.05 -4.96
C ARG A 43 6.74 3.70 -6.21
N LEU A 44 8.05 3.92 -6.20
CA LEU A 44 8.93 3.54 -7.32
C LEU A 44 8.97 2.01 -7.48
N GLU A 45 9.09 1.25 -6.39
CA GLU A 45 9.10 -0.21 -6.41
C GLU A 45 7.78 -0.79 -6.92
N LYS A 46 6.64 -0.30 -6.42
CA LYS A 46 5.31 -0.76 -6.85
C LYS A 46 5.06 -0.50 -8.33
N ALA A 47 5.55 0.62 -8.86
CA ALA A 47 5.47 0.91 -10.29
C ALA A 47 6.45 0.07 -11.13
N SER A 48 7.56 -0.40 -10.56
CA SER A 48 8.64 -1.10 -11.26
C SER A 48 8.39 -2.61 -11.52
N SER A 49 7.17 -3.10 -11.35
CA SER A 49 6.83 -4.55 -11.30
C SER A 49 7.59 -5.47 -12.27
N SER A 50 7.74 -5.10 -13.55
CA SER A 50 8.51 -5.87 -14.55
C SER A 50 9.64 -5.08 -15.23
N GLN A 51 9.59 -3.75 -15.20
CA GLN A 51 10.57 -2.87 -15.84
C GLN A 51 10.91 -1.71 -14.91
N LEU A 52 12.16 -1.22 -14.98
CA LEU A 52 12.57 -0.04 -14.24
C LEU A 52 11.77 1.18 -14.69
N VAL A 53 11.23 1.90 -13.70
CA VAL A 53 10.56 3.19 -13.87
C VAL A 53 11.53 4.20 -14.49
N THR A 54 11.06 5.00 -15.44
CA THR A 54 11.80 6.11 -16.03
C THR A 54 11.75 7.35 -15.14
N LEU A 55 12.68 8.29 -15.30
CA LEU A 55 12.66 9.54 -14.52
C LEU A 55 11.35 10.33 -14.73
N GLN A 56 10.76 10.28 -15.93
CA GLN A 56 9.50 10.97 -16.22
C GLN A 56 8.33 10.33 -15.46
N GLU A 57 8.28 9.01 -15.38
CA GLU A 57 7.27 8.30 -14.59
C GLU A 57 7.47 8.55 -13.08
N ALA A 58 8.73 8.58 -12.61
CA ALA A 58 9.05 8.92 -11.23
C ALA A 58 8.51 10.30 -10.84
N LYS A 59 8.64 11.30 -11.72
CA LYS A 59 8.06 12.65 -11.51
C LYS A 59 6.53 12.66 -11.43
N LEU A 60 5.84 11.71 -12.08
CA LEU A 60 4.39 11.59 -12.01
C LEU A 60 3.93 10.84 -10.75
N LEU A 61 4.75 9.92 -10.25
CA LEU A 61 4.45 9.11 -9.06
C LEU A 61 4.75 9.86 -7.75
N LEU A 62 5.75 10.73 -7.78
CA LEU A 62 6.25 11.47 -6.63
C LEU A 62 5.80 12.92 -6.72
N ASN A 63 5.12 13.40 -5.68
CA ASN A 63 4.64 14.78 -5.59
C ASN A 63 5.58 15.60 -4.71
N GLU A 64 6.84 15.73 -5.13
CA GLU A 64 7.94 16.31 -4.38
C GLU A 64 8.78 17.24 -5.26
N ASP A 65 9.78 17.92 -4.68
CA ASP A 65 10.69 18.78 -5.43
C ASP A 65 11.52 18.00 -6.46
N ASP A 66 11.74 18.60 -7.63
CA ASP A 66 12.43 18.00 -8.78
C ASP A 66 13.87 17.53 -8.44
N TYR A 67 14.58 18.27 -7.58
CA TYR A 67 15.91 17.90 -7.11
C TYR A 67 15.86 16.67 -6.22
N LEU A 68 14.89 16.61 -5.30
CA LEU A 68 14.68 15.48 -4.41
C LEU A 68 14.29 14.22 -5.19
N ILE A 69 13.32 14.33 -6.11
CA ILE A 69 12.89 13.24 -6.98
C ILE A 69 14.08 12.67 -7.74
N LYS A 70 14.89 13.53 -8.37
CA LYS A 70 16.05 13.08 -9.14
C LYS A 70 17.08 12.37 -8.25
N ALA A 71 17.37 12.89 -7.06
CA ALA A 71 18.35 12.30 -6.17
C ALA A 71 17.93 10.91 -5.65
N VAL A 72 16.66 10.77 -5.26
CA VAL A 72 16.09 9.48 -4.82
C VAL A 72 16.00 8.50 -5.98
N TYR A 73 15.56 8.95 -7.15
CA TYR A 73 15.48 8.13 -8.35
C TYR A 73 16.85 7.58 -8.77
N ASP A 74 17.88 8.43 -8.86
CA ASP A 74 19.23 8.03 -9.28
C ASP A 74 19.82 6.99 -8.30
N TYR A 75 19.53 7.13 -7.01
CA TYR A 75 19.90 6.14 -5.99
C TYR A 75 19.12 4.84 -6.16
N TRP A 76 17.79 4.92 -6.21
CA TRP A 76 16.90 3.77 -6.33
C TRP A 76 17.22 2.91 -7.55
N VAL A 77 17.43 3.52 -8.72
CA VAL A 77 17.84 2.81 -9.95
C VAL A 77 19.15 2.06 -9.75
N ARG A 78 20.12 2.67 -9.07
CA ARG A 78 21.41 2.02 -8.77
C ARG A 78 21.21 0.83 -7.84
N LYS A 79 20.43 1.01 -6.77
CA LYS A 79 20.09 -0.05 -5.82
C LYS A 79 19.39 -1.22 -6.52
N ARG A 80 18.42 -0.93 -7.41
CA ARG A 80 17.72 -1.95 -8.21
C ARG A 80 18.63 -2.72 -9.14
N LYS A 81 19.55 -2.05 -9.84
CA LYS A 81 20.51 -2.70 -10.73
C LYS A 81 21.49 -3.61 -9.97
N ASN A 82 21.82 -3.27 -8.73
CA ASN A 82 22.68 -4.08 -7.87
C ASN A 82 21.92 -5.23 -7.18
N CYS A 83 20.59 -5.12 -7.08
CA CYS A 83 19.76 -6.18 -6.54
C CYS A 83 19.69 -7.37 -7.51
N ARG A 84 20.05 -8.55 -7.02
CA ARG A 84 19.98 -9.80 -7.80
C ARG A 84 18.56 -10.35 -7.93
N GLY A 85 17.63 -9.84 -7.11
CA GLY A 85 16.25 -10.28 -7.06
C GLY A 85 15.29 -9.42 -7.90
N PRO A 86 14.03 -9.87 -8.05
CA PRO A 86 13.02 -9.14 -8.81
C PRO A 86 12.56 -7.85 -8.13
N SER A 87 12.84 -7.64 -6.85
CA SER A 87 12.45 -6.47 -6.02
C SER A 87 13.54 -6.16 -4.99
N LEU A 88 13.54 -4.95 -4.42
CA LEU A 88 14.40 -4.62 -3.27
C LEU A 88 13.93 -5.33 -2.01
N ILE A 89 12.62 -5.37 -1.79
CA ILE A 89 12.02 -6.08 -0.67
C ILE A 89 12.11 -7.58 -0.95
N PRO A 90 12.77 -8.39 -0.09
CA PRO A 90 12.83 -9.83 -0.26
C PRO A 90 11.42 -10.44 -0.29
N GLN A 91 11.14 -11.20 -1.34
CA GLN A 91 9.85 -11.88 -1.50
C GLN A 91 9.99 -13.38 -1.25
N ILE A 92 8.95 -13.96 -0.66
CA ILE A 92 8.87 -15.41 -0.49
C ILE A 92 8.70 -16.06 -1.86
N LYS A 93 9.54 -17.05 -2.18
CA LYS A 93 9.45 -17.77 -3.44
C LYS A 93 8.19 -18.64 -3.45
N GLN A 94 7.28 -18.33 -4.36
CA GLN A 94 6.06 -19.10 -4.59
C GLN A 94 6.21 -20.05 -5.78
N GLU A 95 5.35 -21.06 -5.85
CA GLU A 95 5.32 -22.03 -6.93
C GLU A 95 4.95 -21.38 -8.27
N LYS A 96 5.69 -21.72 -9.33
CA LYS A 96 5.38 -21.29 -10.70
C LYS A 96 4.14 -22.01 -11.23
N ARG A 97 3.28 -21.30 -11.95
CA ARG A 97 2.05 -21.85 -12.57
C ARG A 97 2.28 -22.55 -13.91
N ASP A 98 3.53 -22.77 -14.28
CA ASP A 98 3.93 -23.37 -15.57
C ASP A 98 3.92 -24.90 -15.56
N GLY A 99 3.54 -25.54 -14.44
CA GLY A 99 3.46 -26.99 -14.31
C GLY A 99 4.82 -27.68 -14.18
N SER A 100 5.90 -26.92 -14.01
CA SER A 100 7.23 -27.45 -13.76
C SER A 100 7.35 -28.10 -12.38
N THR A 101 8.22 -29.11 -12.26
CA THR A 101 8.48 -29.79 -10.97
C THR A 101 9.12 -28.82 -9.98
N ASN A 102 8.35 -28.38 -8.99
CA ASN A 102 8.86 -27.54 -7.91
C ASN A 102 9.59 -28.41 -6.86
N ASN A 103 10.85 -28.78 -7.10
CA ASN A 103 11.72 -29.44 -6.10
C ASN A 103 12.63 -28.46 -5.34
N ASP A 104 12.42 -27.16 -5.52
CA ASP A 104 13.20 -26.13 -4.83
C ASP A 104 12.78 -26.00 -3.36
N PRO A 105 13.72 -26.18 -2.39
CA PRO A 105 13.43 -26.10 -0.95
C PRO A 105 13.00 -24.71 -0.48
N TYR A 106 13.27 -23.64 -1.25
CA TYR A 106 12.84 -22.28 -0.91
C TYR A 106 11.39 -21.98 -1.34
N VAL A 107 10.73 -22.88 -2.08
CA VAL A 107 9.33 -22.69 -2.50
C VAL A 107 8.38 -23.00 -1.35
N ALA A 108 7.74 -21.96 -0.81
CA ALA A 108 6.80 -22.02 0.31
C ALA A 108 5.36 -21.68 -0.12
N PHE A 109 4.39 -21.92 0.78
CA PHE A 109 2.96 -21.60 0.60
C PHE A 109 2.34 -22.11 -0.70
N ARG A 110 2.72 -23.33 -1.10
CA ARG A 110 2.18 -23.98 -2.30
C ARG A 110 0.66 -24.08 -2.23
N ARG A 111 0.02 -23.69 -3.33
CA ARG A 111 -1.42 -23.82 -3.46
C ARG A 111 -1.72 -25.27 -3.80
N ARG A 112 -1.82 -26.11 -2.78
CA ARG A 112 -2.51 -27.38 -2.97
C ARG A 112 -3.94 -27.02 -3.29
N THR A 113 -4.40 -27.39 -4.48
CA THR A 113 -5.82 -27.39 -4.75
C THR A 113 -6.43 -28.28 -3.68
N GLU A 114 -7.06 -27.67 -2.68
CA GLU A 114 -8.17 -28.30 -1.99
C GLU A 114 -9.08 -28.70 -3.14
N LYS A 115 -9.13 -30.00 -3.47
CA LYS A 115 -9.77 -30.51 -4.69
C LYS A 115 -11.08 -29.77 -4.80
N MET A 116 -11.17 -28.89 -5.79
CA MET A 116 -12.36 -28.09 -5.97
C MET A 116 -13.44 -29.13 -6.21
N GLN A 117 -14.25 -29.42 -5.19
CA GLN A 117 -15.37 -30.31 -5.35
C GLN A 117 -16.23 -29.60 -6.39
N THR A 118 -16.18 -30.11 -7.61
CA THR A 118 -17.05 -29.66 -8.69
C THR A 118 -18.45 -29.86 -8.16
N ARG A 119 -19.10 -28.77 -7.77
CA ARG A 119 -20.44 -28.83 -7.21
C ARG A 119 -21.31 -29.61 -8.18
N LYS A 120 -22.11 -30.56 -7.67
CA LYS A 120 -23.43 -30.85 -8.26
C LYS A 120 -24.04 -29.51 -8.67
N ASN A 121 -24.50 -29.39 -9.91
CA ASN A 121 -25.13 -28.20 -10.50
C ASN A 121 -25.74 -27.27 -9.44
N ARG A 122 -24.99 -26.26 -8.98
CA ARG A 122 -25.49 -25.26 -8.06
C ARG A 122 -26.31 -24.31 -8.91
N LYS A 123 -27.62 -24.54 -8.97
CA LYS A 123 -28.56 -23.61 -9.60
C LYS A 123 -28.32 -22.22 -9.02
N ASN A 124 -28.34 -21.20 -9.86
CA ASN A 124 -28.37 -19.81 -9.45
C ASN A 124 -29.71 -19.55 -8.77
N ASP A 125 -29.77 -19.82 -7.46
CA ASP A 125 -31.01 -19.81 -6.70
C ASP A 125 -31.35 -18.37 -6.31
N GLU A 126 -32.54 -17.93 -6.69
CA GLU A 126 -33.11 -16.61 -6.44
C GLU A 126 -32.94 -16.20 -4.96
N ALA A 127 -33.10 -17.15 -4.04
CA ALA A 127 -32.91 -16.95 -2.60
C ALA A 127 -31.50 -16.50 -2.22
N SER A 128 -30.45 -16.94 -2.93
CA SER A 128 -29.07 -16.47 -2.69
C SER A 128 -28.87 -15.02 -3.15
N TYR A 129 -29.49 -14.66 -4.27
CA TYR A 129 -29.44 -13.31 -4.81
C TYR A 129 -30.20 -12.31 -3.92
N GLU A 130 -31.38 -12.70 -3.42
CA GLU A 130 -32.12 -11.90 -2.43
C GLU A 130 -31.30 -11.65 -1.15
N LYS A 131 -30.61 -12.68 -0.64
CA LYS A 131 -29.73 -12.55 0.53
C LYS A 131 -28.60 -11.55 0.26
N MET A 132 -28.00 -11.59 -0.94
CA MET A 132 -26.98 -10.61 -1.34
C MET A 132 -27.55 -9.19 -1.41
N LEU A 133 -28.76 -9.00 -1.95
CA LEU A 133 -29.41 -7.68 -1.97
C LEU A 133 -29.73 -7.16 -0.57
N LYS A 134 -30.21 -8.03 0.33
CA LYS A 134 -30.41 -7.71 1.75
C LYS A 134 -29.08 -7.29 2.40
N LEU A 135 -28.03 -8.07 2.22
CA LEU A 135 -26.69 -7.76 2.75
C LEU A 135 -26.17 -6.41 2.25
N ARG A 136 -26.34 -6.10 0.96
CA ARG A 136 -25.97 -4.79 0.40
C ARG A 136 -26.71 -3.65 1.09
N ARG A 137 -28.01 -3.78 1.33
CA ARG A 137 -28.83 -2.77 2.03
C ARG A 137 -28.36 -2.57 3.47
N GLU A 138 -28.07 -3.67 4.19
CA GLU A 138 -27.57 -3.58 5.57
C GLU A 138 -26.19 -2.91 5.63
N PHE A 139 -25.29 -3.20 4.68
CA PHE A 139 -24.00 -2.49 4.60
C PHE A 139 -24.19 -1.00 4.27
N SER A 140 -25.11 -0.64 3.37
CA SER A 140 -25.40 0.77 3.10
C SER A 140 -25.92 1.49 4.35
N ARG A 141 -26.77 0.85 5.15
CA ARG A 141 -27.23 1.39 6.43
C ARG A 141 -26.09 1.54 7.42
N ALA A 142 -25.24 0.52 7.56
CA ALA A 142 -24.07 0.58 8.43
C ALA A 142 -23.13 1.73 8.05
N ILE A 143 -22.86 1.94 6.75
CA ILE A 143 -22.05 3.06 6.25
C ILE A 143 -22.68 4.41 6.64
N THR A 144 -24.00 4.57 6.49
CA THR A 144 -24.69 5.80 6.89
C THR A 144 -24.52 6.09 8.39
N ILE A 145 -24.67 5.06 9.23
CA ILE A 145 -24.50 5.21 10.69
C ILE A 145 -23.04 5.58 11.02
N LEU A 146 -22.07 4.91 10.39
CA LEU A 146 -20.64 5.20 10.57
C LEU A 146 -20.29 6.64 10.14
N GLU A 147 -20.87 7.12 9.04
CA GLU A 147 -20.68 8.50 8.57
C GLU A 147 -21.29 9.51 9.57
N MET A 148 -22.47 9.21 10.15
CA MET A 148 -23.05 10.03 11.22
C MET A 148 -22.15 10.08 12.46
N ILE A 149 -21.59 8.94 12.88
CA ILE A 149 -20.66 8.87 14.00
C ILE A 149 -19.39 9.68 13.72
N LYS A 150 -18.79 9.51 12.53
CA LYS A 150 -17.62 10.27 12.08
C LYS A 150 -17.86 11.78 12.17
N ARG A 151 -19.01 12.26 11.69
CA ARG A 151 -19.40 13.68 11.79
C ARG A 151 -19.55 14.12 13.24
N ARG A 152 -20.24 13.32 14.07
CA ARG A 152 -20.43 13.61 15.51
C ARG A 152 -19.09 13.76 16.23
N GLU A 153 -18.17 12.82 16.05
CA GLU A 153 -16.86 12.88 16.72
C GLU A 153 -15.97 14.00 16.19
N LYS A 154 -16.06 14.33 14.89
CA LYS A 154 -15.40 15.51 14.33
C LYS A 154 -15.89 16.80 15.00
N THR A 155 -17.21 17.00 15.12
CA THR A 155 -17.78 18.19 15.77
C THR A 155 -17.41 18.27 17.26
N LYS A 156 -17.40 17.16 17.98
CA LYS A 156 -16.93 17.14 19.39
C LYS A 156 -15.46 17.57 19.51
N ARG A 157 -14.60 17.09 18.61
CA ARG A 157 -13.19 17.47 18.56
C ARG A 157 -13.03 18.97 18.27
N GLU A 158 -13.78 19.51 17.33
CA GLU A 158 -13.79 20.95 17.01
C GLU A 158 -14.24 21.79 18.22
N LEU A 159 -15.30 21.37 18.92
CA LEU A 159 -15.78 22.02 20.14
C LEU A 159 -14.71 22.02 21.25
N LEU A 160 -14.00 20.91 21.43
CA LEU A 160 -12.91 20.80 22.40
C LEU A 160 -11.77 21.76 22.06
N HIS A 161 -11.34 21.81 20.79
CA HIS A 161 -10.31 22.75 20.34
C HIS A 161 -10.71 24.21 20.59
N LEU A 162 -11.96 24.57 20.28
CA LEU A 162 -12.47 25.92 20.54
C LEU A 162 -12.50 26.24 22.05
N THR A 163 -12.90 25.27 22.87
CA THR A 163 -12.95 25.45 24.33
C THR A 163 -11.56 25.67 24.91
N LEU A 164 -10.55 24.92 24.45
CA LEU A 164 -9.15 25.13 24.83
C LEU A 164 -8.67 26.53 24.43
N GLU A 165 -8.92 26.95 23.19
CA GLU A 165 -8.54 28.28 22.71
C GLU A 165 -9.19 29.42 23.53
N VAL A 166 -10.47 29.26 23.91
CA VAL A 166 -11.18 30.24 24.75
C VAL A 166 -10.59 30.29 26.16
N VAL A 167 -10.23 29.14 26.73
CA VAL A 167 -9.60 29.07 28.06
C VAL A 167 -8.20 29.67 28.05
N GLU A 168 -7.39 29.41 27.01
CA GLU A 168 -6.04 29.97 26.88
C GLU A 168 -6.03 31.50 26.71
N LYS A 169 -7.10 32.08 26.16
CA LYS A 169 -7.25 33.53 25.96
C LYS A 169 -7.84 34.27 27.17
N ARG A 170 -8.32 33.56 28.20
CA ARG A 170 -8.90 34.14 29.43
C ARG A 170 -7.84 34.24 30.52
#